data_AF-A0A954NG29-F1
#
_entry.id   AF-A0A954NG29-F1
#
_cell.length_a   1.000
_cell.length_b   1.000
_cell.length_c   1.000
_cell.angle_alpha   90.00
_cell.angle_beta   90.00
_cell.angle_gamma   90.00
#
_symmetry.space_group_name_H-M   'P 1'
#
loop_
_entity.id
_entity.type
_entity.pdbx_description
1 polymer ?
#
loop_
_entity_poly.entity_id
_entity_poly.type
_entity_poly.pdbx_seq_one_letter_code
_entity_poly.pdbx_strand_id
1 'polypeptide(L)'
;MPFIFQCPLSDCGKFLLLEDEVRGHDTTCLCCKRPIDVPVELESNEPPPPVASNPESTPRSSGKPVLLRNCPKCLEPITLTEEQRRRAVRCPHCEYWGILK
;
A
#
# COMPACT_ATOMS: atom_id res chain seq x y z
N MET A 1 18.54 -1.03 -21.41
CA MET A 1 19.47 -0.08 -20.75
C MET A 1 19.30 -0.25 -19.25
N PRO A 2 20.36 -0.27 -18.42
CA PRO A 2 20.19 -0.43 -16.99
C PRO A 2 19.50 0.78 -16.38
N PHE A 3 18.68 0.56 -15.36
CA PHE A 3 17.95 1.61 -14.64
C PHE A 3 18.15 1.48 -13.13
N ILE A 4 17.91 2.58 -12.43
CA ILE A 4 18.05 2.64 -10.98
C ILE A 4 16.69 2.33 -10.37
N PHE A 5 16.63 1.30 -9.54
CA PHE A 5 15.43 0.87 -8.83
C PHE A 5 15.67 0.90 -7.33
N GLN A 6 14.75 1.49 -6.57
CA GLN A 6 14.82 1.46 -5.11
C GLN A 6 14.15 0.20 -4.57
N CYS A 7 14.86 -0.54 -3.71
CA CYS A 7 14.30 -1.70 -3.04
C CYS A 7 13.03 -1.30 -2.25
N PRO A 8 11.85 -1.90 -2.51
CA PRO A 8 10.58 -1.50 -1.89
C PRO A 8 10.46 -1.89 -0.41
N LEU A 9 11.39 -2.71 0.08
CA LEU A 9 11.40 -3.13 1.47
C LEU A 9 11.84 -1.94 2.34
N SER A 10 10.96 -1.48 3.23
CA SER A 10 11.17 -0.32 4.11
C SER A 10 12.41 -0.42 4.99
N ASP A 11 12.84 -1.65 5.27
CA ASP A 11 14.04 -1.96 6.06
C ASP A 11 15.34 -1.90 5.22
N CYS A 12 15.25 -2.06 3.89
CA CYS A 12 16.40 -1.99 2.98
C CYS A 12 16.53 -0.60 2.35
N GLY A 13 15.52 -0.16 1.60
CA GLY A 13 15.47 1.15 0.93
C GLY A 13 16.64 1.48 -0.01
N LYS A 14 17.54 0.52 -0.30
CA LYS A 14 18.75 0.75 -1.09
C LYS A 14 18.45 0.79 -2.59
N PHE A 15 19.24 1.56 -3.31
CA PHE A 15 19.19 1.65 -4.77
C PHE A 15 19.98 0.50 -5.39
N LEU A 16 19.37 -0.13 -6.39
CA LEU A 16 19.89 -1.22 -7.19
C LEU A 16 20.01 -0.74 -8.63
N LEU A 17 21.06 -1.17 -9.31
CA LEU A 17 21.20 -0.99 -10.75
C LEU A 17 20.73 -2.30 -11.40
N LEU A 18 19.57 -2.26 -12.06
CA LEU A 18 18.92 -3.42 -12.66
C LEU A 18 18.98 -3.32 -14.18
N GLU A 19 19.04 -4.47 -14.85
CA GLU A 19 18.96 -4.55 -16.31
C GLU A 19 17.51 -4.41 -16.78
N ASP A 20 17.29 -3.87 -17.98
CA ASP A 20 15.94 -3.66 -18.50
C ASP A 20 15.15 -4.97 -18.65
N GLU A 21 15.86 -6.06 -18.90
CA GLU A 21 15.33 -7.42 -19.05
C GLU A 21 14.66 -7.95 -17.77
N VAL A 22 14.99 -7.40 -16.60
CA VAL A 22 14.35 -7.80 -15.34
C VAL A 22 13.08 -7.03 -15.02
N ARG A 23 12.68 -6.05 -15.85
CA ARG A 23 11.39 -5.36 -15.70
C ARG A 23 10.25 -6.36 -15.90
N GLY A 24 9.32 -6.39 -14.96
CA GLY A 24 8.21 -7.34 -14.96
C GLY A 24 8.55 -8.74 -14.47
N HIS A 25 9.77 -8.95 -13.97
CA HIS A 25 10.21 -10.19 -13.36
C HIS A 25 10.52 -10.00 -11.87
N ASP A 26 10.37 -11.06 -11.08
CA ASP A 26 10.88 -11.09 -9.73
C ASP A 26 12.41 -11.16 -9.78
N THR A 27 13.06 -10.27 -9.03
CA THR A 27 14.51 -10.32 -8.85
C THR A 27 14.86 -10.28 -7.38
N THR A 28 16.09 -10.65 -7.03
CA THR A 28 16.53 -10.65 -5.64
C THR A 28 17.35 -9.39 -5.36
N CYS A 29 16.96 -8.64 -4.32
CA CYS A 29 17.77 -7.52 -3.87
C CYS A 29 19.12 -8.02 -3.35
N LEU A 30 20.22 -7.58 -3.97
CA LEU A 30 21.58 -7.99 -3.58
C LEU A 30 21.98 -7.50 -2.17
N CYS A 31 21.31 -6.48 -1.64
CA CYS A 31 21.60 -5.93 -0.31
C CYS A 31 20.89 -6.69 0.81
N CYS A 32 19.60 -6.96 0.67
CA CYS A 32 18.80 -7.60 1.72
C CYS A 32 18.45 -9.06 1.44
N LYS A 33 18.90 -9.60 0.29
CA LYS A 33 18.69 -10.98 -0.18
C LYS A 33 17.22 -11.43 -0.21
N ARG A 34 16.30 -10.48 -0.32
CA ARG A 34 14.85 -10.72 -0.39
C ARG A 34 14.35 -10.54 -1.83
N PRO A 35 13.33 -11.30 -2.25
CA PRO A 35 12.70 -11.12 -3.55
C PRO A 35 12.01 -9.75 -3.61
N ILE A 36 12.11 -9.09 -4.76
CA ILE A 36 11.50 -7.80 -5.08
C ILE A 36 10.82 -7.90 -6.43
N ASP A 37 9.63 -7.33 -6.52
CA ASP A 37 8.87 -7.21 -7.77
C ASP A 37 9.30 -5.91 -8.48
N VAL A 38 9.72 -6.06 -9.73
CA VAL A 38 10.17 -4.93 -10.55
C VAL A 38 9.02 -4.56 -11.49
N PRO A 39 8.36 -3.41 -11.31
CA PRO A 39 7.24 -3.05 -12.16
C PRO A 39 7.69 -2.83 -13.60
N VAL A 40 6.88 -3.29 -14.55
CA VAL A 40 7.01 -2.86 -15.94
C VAL A 40 6.55 -1.40 -16.00
N GLU A 41 7.43 -0.48 -16.41
CA GLU A 41 7.02 0.87 -16.78
C GLU A 41 6.24 0.77 -18.10
N LEU A 42 4.98 0.34 -18.02
CA LEU A 42 3.99 0.66 -19.03
C LEU A 42 3.70 2.15 -18.85
N GLU A 43 4.16 2.99 -19.77
CA GLU A 43 3.79 4.41 -19.85
C GLU A 43 2.28 4.56 -19.65
N SER A 44 1.86 4.83 -18.42
CA SER A 44 0.49 5.23 -18.11
C SER A 44 0.46 6.75 -18.21
N ASN A 45 0.46 7.24 -19.44
CA ASN A 45 0.06 8.59 -19.77
C ASN A 45 -1.47 8.68 -19.68
N GLU A 46 -2.00 8.79 -18.47
CA GLU A 46 -3.36 9.29 -18.31
C GLU A 46 -3.42 10.17 -17.05
N PRO A 47 -3.55 11.51 -17.20
CA PRO A 47 -3.80 12.38 -16.04
C PRO A 47 -5.18 12.04 -15.46
N PRO A 48 -5.35 11.98 -14.12
CA PRO A 48 -6.66 11.76 -13.55
C PRO A 48 -7.58 12.94 -13.93
N PRO A 49 -8.80 12.71 -14.47
CA PRO A 49 -9.74 13.79 -14.68
C PRO A 49 -10.13 14.41 -13.31
N PRO A 50 -10.31 15.74 -13.22
CA PRO A 50 -10.77 16.38 -12.00
C PRO A 50 -12.20 15.90 -11.72
N VAL A 51 -12.36 15.10 -10.66
CA VAL A 51 -13.65 14.55 -10.26
C VAL A 51 -14.50 15.67 -9.65
N ALA A 52 -15.32 16.29 -10.51
CA ALA A 52 -16.45 17.09 -10.08
C ALA A 52 -17.48 16.18 -9.37
N SER A 53 -18.07 16.73 -8.33
CA SER A 53 -19.02 16.14 -7.40
C SER A 53 -20.13 15.30 -8.06
N ASN A 54 -20.24 14.04 -7.60
CA ASN A 54 -21.45 13.18 -7.51
C ASN A 54 -22.19 12.75 -8.81
N PRO A 55 -23.00 11.66 -8.73
CA PRO A 55 -22.66 10.28 -8.39
C PRO A 55 -23.05 9.35 -9.58
N GLU A 56 -22.86 8.04 -9.41
CA GLU A 56 -23.49 6.94 -10.17
C GLU A 56 -22.57 6.11 -11.10
N SER A 57 -22.46 4.83 -10.70
CA SER A 57 -22.13 3.62 -11.47
C SER A 57 -20.67 3.17 -11.65
N THR A 58 -20.16 2.58 -10.55
CA THR A 58 -19.52 1.24 -10.43
C THR A 58 -18.53 0.72 -11.50
N PRO A 59 -17.35 0.26 -11.06
CA PRO A 59 -16.96 -1.13 -11.37
C PRO A 59 -16.70 -1.97 -10.10
N ARG A 60 -17.06 -3.25 -10.21
CA ARG A 60 -16.98 -4.29 -9.18
C ARG A 60 -15.57 -4.36 -8.58
N SER A 61 -15.38 -3.81 -7.40
CA SER A 61 -14.32 -4.24 -6.49
C SER A 61 -15.00 -4.79 -5.25
N SER A 62 -15.05 -6.13 -5.13
CA SER A 62 -15.36 -6.80 -3.87
C SER A 62 -14.17 -6.62 -2.92
N GLY A 63 -13.91 -5.38 -2.52
CA GLY A 63 -13.01 -5.03 -1.44
C GLY A 63 -13.85 -4.36 -0.36
N LYS A 64 -14.00 -5.01 0.79
CA LYS A 64 -14.72 -4.47 1.95
C LYS A 64 -14.20 -3.04 2.22
N PRO A 65 -15.06 -2.04 2.45
CA PRO A 65 -14.59 -0.69 2.73
C PRO A 65 -13.71 -0.72 3.99
N VAL A 66 -12.43 -0.42 3.81
CA VAL A 66 -11.45 -0.34 4.89
C VAL A 66 -11.37 1.12 5.32
N LEU A 67 -11.85 1.42 6.53
CA LEU A 67 -11.71 2.74 7.16
C LEU A 67 -10.40 2.81 7.92
N LEU A 68 -9.59 3.84 7.64
CA LEU A 68 -8.40 4.16 8.43
C LEU A 68 -8.79 5.06 9.61
N ARG A 69 -8.47 4.66 10.84
CA ARG A 69 -8.78 5.38 12.09
C ARG A 69 -7.57 5.42 13.00
N ASN A 70 -7.27 6.57 13.60
CA ASN A 70 -6.17 6.68 14.56
C ASN A 70 -6.56 6.14 15.93
N CYS A 71 -5.61 5.46 16.59
CA CYS A 71 -5.79 5.02 17.97
C CYS A 71 -5.82 6.23 18.94
N PRO A 72 -6.75 6.31 19.91
CA PRO A 72 -6.76 7.41 20.89
C PRO A 72 -5.57 7.38 21.86
N LYS A 73 -4.89 6.24 22.00
CA LYS A 73 -3.81 6.04 22.97
C LYS A 73 -2.42 6.29 22.39
N CYS A 74 -2.19 5.85 21.16
CA CYS A 74 -0.88 5.96 20.50
C CYS A 74 -0.91 6.75 19.19
N LEU A 75 -2.08 7.23 18.74
CA LEU A 75 -2.30 7.99 17.50
C LEU A 75 -1.91 7.26 16.20
N GLU A 76 -1.42 6.03 16.29
CA GLU A 76 -1.09 5.19 15.13
C GLU A 76 -2.34 4.86 14.31
N PRO A 77 -2.21 4.80 12.97
CA PRO A 77 -3.30 4.46 12.08
C PRO A 77 -3.67 2.98 12.20
N ILE A 78 -4.96 2.71 12.40
CA ILE A 78 -5.56 1.38 12.48
C ILE A 78 -6.50 1.22 11.29
N THR A 79 -6.25 0.21 10.48
CA THR A 79 -7.15 -0.21 9.41
C THR A 79 -8.30 -1.03 9.99
N LEU A 80 -9.52 -0.51 9.83
CA LEU A 80 -10.75 -1.12 10.30
C LEU A 80 -11.60 -1.55 9.11
N THR A 81 -12.22 -2.71 9.21
CA THR A 81 -13.32 -3.08 8.32
C THR A 81 -14.63 -2.43 8.77
N GLU A 82 -15.60 -2.27 7.88
CA GLU A 82 -16.91 -1.69 8.23
C GLU A 82 -17.60 -2.40 9.41
N GLU A 83 -17.41 -3.72 9.51
CA GLU A 83 -17.93 -4.55 10.60
C GLU A 83 -17.25 -4.23 11.95
N GLN A 84 -15.98 -3.83 11.91
CA GLN A 84 -15.19 -3.45 13.08
C GLN A 84 -15.47 -2.02 13.56
N ARG A 85 -16.11 -1.17 12.73
CA ARG A 85 -16.49 0.21 13.10
C ARG A 85 -17.39 0.27 14.34
N ARG A 86 -18.26 -0.74 14.54
CA ARG A 86 -19.20 -0.80 15.66
C ARG A 86 -18.77 -1.74 16.78
N ARG A 87 -17.58 -2.33 16.70
CA ARG A 87 -17.06 -3.32 17.67
C ARG A 87 -15.80 -2.78 18.34
N ALA A 88 -15.46 -3.34 19.50
CA ALA A 88 -14.19 -3.03 20.15
C ALA A 88 -13.05 -3.64 19.33
N VAL A 89 -12.08 -2.83 18.93
CA VAL A 89 -10.93 -3.25 18.13
C VAL A 89 -9.68 -3.09 18.95
N ARG A 90 -8.76 -4.05 18.81
CA ARG A 90 -7.46 -4.00 19.45
C ARG A 90 -6.47 -3.26 18.56
N CYS A 91 -5.85 -2.23 19.08
CA CYS A 91 -4.76 -1.54 18.41
C CYS A 91 -3.53 -2.46 18.33
N PRO A 92 -2.92 -2.65 17.15
CA PRO A 92 -1.74 -3.50 16.99
C PRO A 92 -0.47 -2.88 17.61
N HIS A 93 -0.44 -1.58 17.88
CA HIS A 93 0.75 -0.87 18.35
C HIS A 93 0.82 -0.70 19.87
N CYS A 94 -0.33 -0.56 20.55
CA CYS A 94 -0.35 -0.26 21.99
C CYS A 94 -1.29 -1.18 22.79
N GLU A 95 -1.79 -2.24 22.15
CA GLU A 95 -2.75 -3.21 22.69
C GLU A 95 -4.04 -2.61 23.26
N TYR A 96 -4.30 -1.33 22.98
CA TYR A 96 -5.51 -0.64 23.41
C TYR A 96 -6.73 -1.35 22.83
N TRP A 97 -7.72 -1.63 23.69
CA TRP A 97 -8.94 -2.32 23.30
C TRP A 97 -10.14 -1.40 23.56
N GLY A 98 -10.84 -1.02 22.50
CA GLY A 98 -11.97 -0.09 22.60
C GLY A 98 -12.65 0.19 21.28
N ILE A 99 -13.78 0.89 21.32
CA ILE A 99 -14.53 1.30 20.13
C ILE A 99 -13.93 2.61 19.61
N LEU A 100 -13.46 2.62 18.37
CA LEU A 100 -12.91 3.80 17.70
C LEU A 100 -14.09 4.60 17.10
N LYS A 101 -14.55 5.61 17.83
CA LYS A 101 -15.68 6.48 17.46
C LYS A 101 -15.29 7.56 16.48
#